data_AF-A0A7L2I668-F1
#
_entry.id   AF-A0A7L2I668-F1
#
_cell.length_a   1.000
_cell.length_b   1.000
_cell.length_c   1.000
_cell.angle_alpha   90.00
_cell.angle_beta   90.00
_cell.angle_gamma   90.00
#
_symmetry.space_group_name_H-M   'P 1'
#
loop_
_entity.id
_entity.type
_entity.pdbx_description
1 polymer ?
#
loop_
_entity_poly.entity_id
_entity_poly.type
_entity_poly.pdbx_seq_one_letter_code
_entity_poly.pdbx_strand_id
1 'polypeptide(L)'
;QVLYSTAAAQCQLQQWQEARLTLEKAVVWRPEGRAAILELALERVQDRLGLEPMQVPLGEFFRPRKQEVEQLDSKDFLGKPKVISSIIPNDQYFGFEPLRFQ
;
A
#
# COMPACT_ATOMS: atom_id res chain seq x y z
N GLN A 1 7.80 -6.23 -9.12
CA GLN A 1 6.41 -5.97 -8.69
C GLN A 1 5.69 -5.15 -9.75
N VAL A 2 6.14 -3.92 -10.06
CA VAL A 2 5.52 -3.08 -11.12
C VAL A 2 5.47 -3.78 -12.49
N LEU A 3 6.61 -4.27 -13.00
CA LEU A 3 6.67 -4.91 -14.32
C LEU A 3 5.73 -6.12 -14.45
N TYR A 4 5.56 -6.91 -13.38
CA TYR A 4 4.60 -8.02 -13.38
C TYR A 4 3.16 -7.51 -13.50
N SER A 5 2.78 -6.50 -12.70
CA SER A 5 1.44 -5.90 -12.79
C SER A 5 1.19 -5.23 -14.15
N THR A 6 2.22 -4.64 -14.78
CA THR A 6 2.14 -4.12 -16.15
C THR A 6 1.85 -5.24 -17.16
N ALA A 7 2.55 -6.36 -17.06
CA ALA A 7 2.29 -7.53 -17.91
C ALA A 7 0.87 -8.09 -17.70
N ALA A 8 0.36 -8.10 -16.46
CA ALA A 8 -1.01 -8.50 -16.18
C ALA A 8 -2.04 -7.59 -16.86
N ALA A 9 -1.85 -6.27 -16.82
CA ALA A 9 -2.70 -5.33 -17.55
C ALA A 9 -2.62 -5.54 -19.08
N GLN A 10 -1.43 -5.81 -19.62
CA GLN A 10 -1.25 -6.14 -21.05
C GLN A 10 -1.98 -7.43 -21.45
N CYS A 11 -2.02 -8.44 -20.58
CA CYS A 11 -2.80 -9.66 -20.81
C CYS A 11 -4.30 -9.37 -20.93
N GLN A 12 -4.84 -8.50 -20.06
CA GLN A 12 -6.24 -8.07 -20.12
C GLN A 12 -6.58 -7.33 -21.41
N LEU A 13 -5.59 -6.62 -21.99
CA LEU A 13 -5.70 -5.93 -23.28
C LEU A 13 -5.36 -6.82 -24.49
N GLN A 14 -5.15 -8.13 -24.29
CA GLN A 14 -4.75 -9.09 -25.33
C GLN A 14 -3.39 -8.77 -26.02
N GLN A 15 -2.54 -7.98 -25.37
CA GLN A 15 -1.21 -7.60 -25.81
C GLN A 15 -0.18 -8.64 -25.35
N TRP A 16 -0.30 -9.87 -25.86
CA TRP A 16 0.44 -11.03 -25.37
C TRP A 16 1.96 -10.92 -25.59
N GLN A 17 2.38 -10.32 -26.70
CA GLN A 17 3.79 -10.19 -27.02
C GLN A 17 4.47 -9.15 -26.12
N GLU A 18 3.78 -8.03 -25.87
CA GLU A 18 4.21 -6.98 -24.96
C GLU A 18 4.25 -7.48 -23.50
N ALA A 19 3.26 -8.28 -23.10
CA ALA A 19 3.23 -8.94 -21.80
C ALA A 19 4.46 -9.84 -21.59
N ARG A 20 4.81 -10.66 -22.60
CA ARG A 20 5.98 -11.54 -22.56
C ARG A 20 7.29 -10.75 -22.42
N LEU A 21 7.50 -9.74 -23.27
CA LEU A 21 8.70 -8.89 -23.22
C LEU A 21 8.83 -8.15 -21.89
N THR A 22 7.71 -7.76 -21.29
CA THR A 22 7.67 -7.08 -20.00
C THR A 22 8.03 -8.03 -18.86
N LEU A 23 7.56 -9.29 -18.91
CA LEU A 23 7.96 -10.33 -17.97
C LEU A 23 9.44 -10.73 -18.11
N GLU A 24 9.95 -10.85 -19.33
CA GLU A 24 11.38 -11.12 -19.58
C GLU A 24 12.26 -10.03 -18.94
N LYS A 25 11.87 -8.74 -19.09
CA LYS A 25 12.51 -7.65 -18.34
C LYS A 25 12.42 -7.86 -16.83
N ALA A 26 11.25 -8.23 -16.32
CA ALA A 26 11.06 -8.46 -14.88
C ALA A 26 11.97 -9.57 -14.31
N VAL A 27 12.33 -10.57 -15.13
CA VAL A 27 13.25 -11.65 -14.75
C VAL A 27 14.69 -11.15 -14.60
N VAL A 28 15.13 -10.22 -15.44
CA VAL A 28 16.49 -9.64 -15.41
C VAL A 28 16.72 -8.76 -14.19
N TRP A 29 15.71 -7.97 -13.79
CA TRP A 29 15.83 -6.95 -12.73
C TRP A 29 15.69 -7.48 -11.29
N ARG A 30 15.83 -8.79 -11.04
CA ARG A 30 15.39 -9.38 -9.77
C ARG A 30 16.28 -9.06 -8.54
N PRO A 31 15.68 -8.64 -7.42
CA PRO A 31 16.15 -8.97 -6.07
C PRO A 31 15.70 -10.41 -5.70
N GLU A 32 16.48 -11.16 -4.94
CA GLU A 32 16.32 -12.61 -4.74
C GLU A 32 14.91 -13.03 -4.23
N GLY A 33 14.48 -14.24 -4.59
CA GLY A 33 13.32 -14.93 -3.95
C GLY A 33 12.01 -14.99 -4.73
N ARG A 34 11.91 -14.37 -5.93
CA ARG A 34 10.69 -14.43 -6.76
C ARG A 34 10.81 -15.26 -8.03
N ALA A 35 11.94 -15.97 -8.20
CA ALA A 35 12.34 -16.74 -9.40
C ALA A 35 11.17 -17.50 -10.07
N ALA A 36 10.70 -18.52 -9.36
CA ALA A 36 9.65 -19.41 -9.81
C ALA A 36 8.33 -18.71 -10.21
N ILE A 37 7.96 -17.61 -9.54
CA ILE A 37 6.69 -16.91 -9.83
C ILE A 37 6.71 -16.28 -11.23
N LEU A 38 7.84 -15.68 -11.65
CA LEU A 38 7.90 -15.06 -12.97
C LEU A 38 8.07 -16.10 -14.09
N GLU A 39 8.70 -17.24 -13.80
CA GLU A 39 8.79 -18.36 -14.75
C GLU A 39 7.40 -18.94 -15.03
N LEU A 40 6.63 -19.22 -13.98
CA LEU A 40 5.24 -19.66 -14.11
C LEU A 40 4.38 -18.61 -14.84
N ALA A 41 4.59 -17.32 -14.56
CA ALA A 41 3.88 -16.25 -15.26
C ALA A 41 4.20 -16.22 -16.76
N LEU A 42 5.46 -16.46 -17.14
CA LEU A 42 5.88 -16.54 -18.53
C LEU A 42 5.24 -17.72 -19.26
N GLU A 43 5.12 -18.88 -18.61
CA GLU A 43 4.40 -20.04 -19.16
C GLU A 43 2.93 -19.72 -19.40
N ARG A 44 2.25 -19.13 -18.41
CA ARG A 44 0.84 -18.72 -18.55
C ARG A 44 0.62 -17.74 -19.71
N VAL A 45 1.50 -16.75 -19.87
CA VAL A 45 1.39 -15.79 -20.99
C VAL A 45 1.63 -16.46 -22.34
N GLN A 46 2.51 -17.45 -22.43
CA GLN A 46 2.71 -18.24 -23.65
C GLN A 46 1.43 -19.01 -24.03
N ASP A 47 0.74 -19.57 -23.04
CA ASP A 47 -0.54 -20.25 -23.20
C ASP A 47 -1.74 -19.30 -23.37
N ARG A 48 -1.49 -17.98 -23.46
CA ARG A 48 -2.52 -16.92 -23.52
C ARG A 48 -3.50 -16.98 -22.35
N LEU A 49 -3.01 -17.39 -21.18
CA LEU A 49 -3.73 -17.35 -19.92
C LEU A 49 -3.49 -16.01 -19.24
N GLY A 50 -4.58 -15.40 -18.75
CA GLY A 50 -4.52 -14.14 -18.03
C GLY A 50 -3.70 -14.22 -16.74
N LEU A 51 -3.20 -13.05 -16.31
CA LEU A 51 -2.53 -12.84 -15.04
C LEU A 51 -3.30 -11.83 -14.22
N GLU A 52 -3.27 -12.00 -12.89
CA GLU A 52 -3.84 -11.02 -11.96
C GLU A 52 -2.77 -10.01 -11.53
N PRO A 53 -3.05 -8.70 -11.60
CA PRO A 53 -2.15 -7.67 -11.08
C PRO A 53 -1.92 -7.82 -9.57
N MET A 54 -0.70 -7.50 -9.10
CA MET A 54 -0.42 -7.50 -7.66
C MET A 54 -1.16 -6.35 -6.98
N GLN A 55 -1.83 -6.66 -5.87
CA GLN A 55 -2.57 -5.69 -5.06
C GLN A 55 -1.89 -5.44 -3.72
N VAL A 56 -2.04 -4.23 -3.20
CA VAL A 56 -1.69 -3.91 -1.81
C VAL A 56 -2.84 -4.38 -0.92
N PRO A 57 -2.58 -5.15 0.16
CA PRO A 57 -3.64 -5.60 1.05
C PRO A 57 -4.44 -4.43 1.64
N LEU A 58 -5.74 -4.65 1.83
CA LEU A 58 -6.60 -3.68 2.51
C LEU A 58 -6.12 -3.45 3.95
N GLY A 59 -6.09 -2.19 4.37
CA GLY A 59 -5.63 -1.82 5.71
C GLY A 59 -4.12 -1.62 5.85
N GLU A 60 -3.35 -1.78 4.77
CA GLU A 60 -1.97 -1.32 4.70
C GLU A 60 -1.93 0.20 4.53
N PHE A 61 -1.30 0.87 5.47
CA PHE A 61 -1.16 2.32 5.48
C PHE A 61 0.30 2.69 5.71
N PHE A 62 0.72 3.81 5.14
CA PHE A 62 1.93 4.47 5.61
C PHE A 62 1.68 4.95 7.04
N ARG A 63 2.45 4.40 7.99
CA ARG A 63 2.37 4.78 9.41
C ARG A 63 3.64 5.54 9.80
N PRO A 64 3.55 6.57 10.65
CA PRO A 64 4.73 7.20 11.24
C PRO A 64 5.57 6.17 12.00
N ARG A 65 6.84 6.52 12.26
CA ARG A 65 7.74 5.62 12.99
C ARG A 65 7.20 5.39 14.39
N LYS A 66 7.28 4.15 14.90
CA LYS A 66 6.80 3.82 16.27
C LYS A 66 7.35 4.77 17.32
N GLN A 67 8.63 5.12 17.23
CA GLN A 67 9.30 6.06 18.15
C GLN A 67 8.73 7.48 18.13
N GLU A 68 8.20 7.95 16.99
CA GLU A 68 7.55 9.27 16.87
C GLU A 68 6.12 9.23 17.44
N VAL A 69 5.45 8.07 17.35
CA VAL A 69 4.11 7.85 17.91
C VAL A 69 4.18 7.61 19.42
N GLU A 70 5.16 6.87 19.92
CA GLU A 70 5.37 6.61 21.36
C GLU A 70 5.75 7.89 22.13
N GLN A 71 6.44 8.84 21.48
CA GLN A 71 6.73 10.15 22.10
C GLN A 71 5.51 11.06 22.29
N LEU A 72 4.34 10.66 21.77
CA LEU A 72 3.05 11.30 22.01
C LEU A 72 2.39 10.86 23.33
N ASP A 73 3.05 10.03 24.14
CA ASP A 73 2.62 9.76 25.51
C ASP A 73 2.26 11.06 26.24
N SER A 74 1.24 10.98 27.11
CA SER A 74 0.75 12.12 27.88
C SER A 74 1.89 12.69 28.73
N LYS A 75 2.57 13.70 28.19
CA LYS A 75 3.52 14.52 28.92
C LYS A 75 2.71 15.54 29.70
N ASP A 76 3.03 15.69 30.97
CA ASP A 76 2.52 16.77 31.80
C ASP A 76 3.19 18.07 31.33
N PHE A 77 2.55 18.74 30.37
CA PHE A 77 2.98 20.05 29.92
C PHE A 77 2.48 21.07 30.93
N LEU A 78 3.37 21.94 31.42
CA LEU A 78 3.01 23.13 32.19
C LEU A 78 2.16 24.08 31.30
N GLY A 79 0.83 23.88 31.31
CA GLY A 79 -0.10 24.69 30.51
C GLY A 79 -1.46 24.02 30.32
N LYS A 80 -2.46 24.79 29.86
CA LYS A 80 -3.76 24.22 29.47
C LYS A 80 -3.63 23.49 28.12
N PRO A 81 -4.11 22.25 27.98
CA PRO A 81 -4.07 21.54 26.70
C PRO A 81 -4.88 22.30 25.64
N LYS A 82 -4.34 22.40 24.42
CA LYS A 82 -5.02 23.02 23.27
C LYS A 82 -5.39 21.92 22.27
N VAL A 83 -6.67 21.80 21.97
CA VAL A 83 -7.17 20.89 20.93
C VAL A 83 -6.89 21.49 19.56
N ILE A 84 -6.19 20.76 18.70
CA ILE A 84 -5.77 21.22 17.36
C ILE A 84 -6.54 20.57 16.20
N SER A 85 -7.23 19.46 16.45
CA SER A 85 -8.12 18.82 15.47
C SER A 85 -9.11 17.87 16.15
N SER A 86 -10.38 17.91 15.76
CA SER A 86 -11.39 16.91 16.18
C SER A 86 -11.42 15.75 15.17
N ILE A 87 -11.60 14.52 15.67
CA ILE A 87 -11.82 13.32 14.84
C ILE A 87 -13.29 13.15 14.45
N ILE A 88 -14.18 13.99 15.00
CA ILE A 88 -15.62 13.97 14.69
C ILE A 88 -15.88 14.97 13.56
N PRO A 89 -16.49 14.53 12.43
CA PRO A 89 -16.84 15.44 11.34
C PRO A 89 -17.83 16.52 11.81
N ASN A 90 -17.56 17.79 11.46
CA ASN A 90 -18.37 18.96 11.83
C ASN A 90 -18.51 19.23 13.34
N ASP A 91 -17.55 18.79 14.15
CA ASP A 91 -17.56 19.11 15.57
C ASP A 91 -17.33 20.60 15.83
N GLN A 92 -18.27 21.23 16.54
CA GLN A 92 -18.16 22.61 17.01
C GLN A 92 -17.46 22.72 18.37
N TYR A 93 -17.11 21.58 18.97
CA TYR A 93 -16.47 21.51 20.28
C TYR A 93 -14.96 21.72 20.16
N PHE A 94 -14.48 22.85 20.67
CA PHE A 94 -13.06 23.20 20.74
C PHE A 94 -12.34 22.64 21.99
N GLY A 95 -13.01 21.77 22.78
CA GLY A 95 -12.50 21.22 24.04
C GLY A 95 -12.07 19.75 23.93
N PHE A 96 -11.48 19.22 25.00
CA PHE A 96 -11.09 17.81 25.09
C PHE A 96 -12.33 16.97 25.48
N GLU A 97 -12.66 15.94 24.69
CA GLU A 97 -13.90 15.17 24.82
C GLU A 97 -14.19 14.62 26.25
N PRO A 98 -13.19 14.17 27.03
CA PRO A 98 -13.34 13.84 28.45
C PRO A 98 -13.80 14.97 29.39
N LEU A 99 -13.83 16.23 28.93
CA LEU A 99 -14.24 17.40 29.71
C LEU A 99 -15.63 17.93 29.30
N ARG A 100 -16.39 17.19 28.49
CA ARG A 100 -17.80 17.53 28.24
C ARG A 100 -18.58 17.32 29.54
N PHE A 101 -19.20 18.39 30.05
CA PHE A 101 -20.12 18.31 31.17
C PHE A 101 -21.31 17.42 30.74
N GLN A 102 -21.59 16.36 31.51
CA GLN A 102 -22.80 15.54 31.37
C GLN A 102 -24.03 16.31 31.83
#